data_AF-A0A1M6JE50-F1
#
_entry.id   AF-A0A1M6JE50-F1
#
_cell.length_a   1.000
_cell.length_b   1.000
_cell.length_c   1.000
_cell.angle_alpha   90.00
_cell.angle_beta   90.00
_cell.angle_gamma   90.00
#
_symmetry.space_group_name_H-M   'P 1'
#
loop_
_entity.id
_entity.type
_entity.pdbx_description
1 polymer ?
#
loop_
_entity_poly.entity_id
_entity_poly.type
_entity_poly.pdbx_seq_one_letter_code
_entity_poly.pdbx_strand_id
1 'polypeptide(L)'
;MSEKITEKELFDMADKFISVANQLVQNNDQNLPKVGAAFRYAAARFSAHEASLSTANLAEERVNALAWFTEQYNTMLQKNLDQYVALQQKENK
;
A
#
# COMPACT_ATOMS: atom_id res chain seq x y z
N MET A 1 -9.60 12.60 -20.43
CA MET A 1 -10.63 12.13 -19.48
C MET A 1 -9.94 11.15 -18.55
N SER A 2 -9.94 11.40 -17.23
CA SER A 2 -9.37 10.46 -16.27
C SER A 2 -10.31 9.27 -16.14
N GLU A 3 -9.92 8.10 -16.63
CA GLU A 3 -10.61 6.86 -16.26
C GLU A 3 -10.43 6.67 -14.75
N LYS A 4 -11.55 6.57 -14.04
CA LYS A 4 -11.54 6.24 -12.61
C LYS A 4 -11.33 4.73 -12.49
N ILE A 5 -10.26 4.33 -11.83
CA ILE A 5 -10.06 2.93 -11.42
C ILE A 5 -11.27 2.51 -10.58
N THR A 6 -11.91 1.40 -10.95
CA THR A 6 -12.97 0.80 -10.13
C THR A 6 -12.35 0.16 -8.88
N GLU A 7 -13.12 0.07 -7.79
CA GLU A 7 -12.63 -0.58 -6.55
C GLU A 7 -12.18 -2.02 -6.81
N LYS A 8 -12.87 -2.74 -7.70
CA LYS A 8 -12.49 -4.09 -8.12
C LYS A 8 -11.12 -4.11 -8.83
N GLU A 9 -10.89 -3.22 -9.77
CA GLU A 9 -9.59 -3.14 -10.47
C GLU A 9 -8.46 -2.78 -9.52
N LEU A 10 -8.71 -1.88 -8.55
CA LEU A 10 -7.74 -1.56 -7.52
C LEU A 10 -7.36 -2.80 -6.70
N PHE A 11 -8.36 -3.58 -6.26
CA PHE A 11 -8.12 -4.81 -5.51
C PHE A 11 -7.41 -5.87 -6.33
N ASP A 12 -7.83 -6.11 -7.58
CA ASP A 12 -7.21 -7.06 -8.48
C ASP A 12 -5.72 -6.72 -8.73
N MET A 13 -5.36 -5.43 -8.76
CA MET A 13 -3.97 -4.97 -8.84
C MET A 13 -3.22 -5.13 -7.52
N ALA A 14 -3.83 -4.76 -6.39
CA ALA A 14 -3.25 -4.92 -5.06
C ALA A 14 -2.89 -6.38 -4.76
N ASP A 15 -3.77 -7.33 -5.12
CA ASP A 15 -3.58 -8.76 -4.92
C ASP A 15 -2.37 -9.31 -5.68
N LYS A 16 -2.04 -8.73 -6.84
CA LYS A 16 -0.81 -9.11 -7.58
C LYS A 16 0.44 -8.73 -6.79
N PHE A 17 0.46 -7.57 -6.15
CA PHE A 17 1.57 -7.17 -5.30
C PHE A 17 1.68 -8.05 -4.04
N ILE A 18 0.53 -8.38 -3.43
CA ILE A 18 0.47 -9.27 -2.27
C ILE A 18 0.97 -10.68 -2.64
N SER A 19 0.60 -11.19 -3.82
CA SER A 19 1.07 -12.49 -4.31
C SER A 19 2.59 -12.55 -4.39
N VAL A 20 3.24 -11.50 -4.91
CA VAL A 20 4.71 -11.40 -4.92
C VAL A 20 5.28 -11.36 -3.50
N ALA A 21 4.68 -10.57 -2.59
CA ALA A 21 5.11 -10.53 -1.19
C ALA A 21 5.01 -11.92 -0.52
N ASN A 22 3.93 -12.65 -0.77
CA ASN A 22 3.74 -14.01 -0.25
C ASN A 22 4.79 -14.98 -0.80
N GLN A 23 5.10 -14.90 -2.10
CA GLN A 23 6.18 -15.70 -2.70
C GLN A 23 7.55 -15.41 -2.06
N LEU A 24 7.84 -14.14 -1.73
CA LEU A 24 9.09 -13.77 -1.05
C LEU A 24 9.18 -14.34 0.37
N VAL A 25 8.05 -14.42 1.08
CA VAL A 25 7.99 -15.06 2.41
C VAL A 25 8.18 -16.57 2.29
N GLN A 26 7.53 -17.21 1.31
CA GLN A 26 7.52 -18.66 1.17
C GLN A 26 8.84 -19.24 0.63
N ASN A 27 9.50 -18.57 -0.32
CA ASN A 27 10.57 -19.17 -1.12
C ASN A 27 11.99 -18.82 -0.68
N ASN A 28 12.19 -17.75 0.12
CA ASN A 28 13.51 -17.16 0.35
C ASN A 28 13.96 -17.17 1.83
N ASP A 29 13.34 -17.97 2.70
CA ASP A 29 13.54 -17.95 4.17
C ASP A 29 13.44 -16.55 4.81
N GLN A 30 12.78 -15.61 4.12
CA GLN A 30 12.60 -14.26 4.62
C GLN A 30 11.42 -14.26 5.58
N ASN A 31 11.62 -13.73 6.79
CA ASN A 31 10.52 -13.58 7.72
C ASN A 31 9.54 -12.49 7.25
N LEU A 32 8.27 -12.66 7.63
CA LEU A 32 7.18 -11.74 7.30
C LEU A 32 7.52 -10.26 7.62
N PRO A 33 8.15 -9.92 8.78
CA PRO A 33 8.52 -8.53 9.07
C PRO A 33 9.46 -7.91 8.03
N LYS A 34 10.45 -8.67 7.52
CA LYS A 34 11.41 -8.18 6.54
C LYS A 34 10.76 -7.95 5.17
N VAL A 35 9.93 -8.88 4.72
CA VAL A 35 9.17 -8.71 3.47
C VAL A 35 8.19 -7.53 3.60
N GLY A 36 7.51 -7.40 4.74
CA GLY A 36 6.61 -6.28 5.00
C GLY A 36 7.34 -4.92 4.99
N ALA A 37 8.56 -4.84 5.53
CA ALA A 37 9.37 -3.63 5.46
C ALA A 37 9.79 -3.31 4.01
N ALA A 38 10.22 -4.32 3.24
CA ALA A 38 10.55 -4.16 1.83
C ALA A 38 9.33 -3.70 1.01
N PHE A 39 8.15 -4.23 1.32
CA PHE A 39 6.92 -3.87 0.62
C PHE A 39 6.51 -2.42 0.87
N ARG A 40 6.59 -1.93 2.12
CA ARG A 40 6.39 -0.51 2.44
C ARG A 40 7.40 0.40 1.74
N TYR A 41 8.66 -0.02 1.67
CA TYR A 41 9.69 0.73 0.94
C TYR A 41 9.43 0.78 -0.57
N ALA A 42 8.97 -0.33 -1.17
CA ALA A 42 8.59 -0.38 -2.57
C ALA A 42 7.41 0.55 -2.88
N ALA A 43 6.37 0.54 -2.04
CA ALA A 43 5.23 1.45 -2.15
C ALA A 43 5.68 2.92 -2.10
N ALA A 44 6.53 3.29 -1.13
CA ALA A 44 7.05 4.65 -1.01
C ALA A 44 7.83 5.11 -2.27
N ARG A 45 8.65 4.22 -2.86
CA ARG A 45 9.38 4.52 -4.11
C ARG A 45 8.44 4.72 -5.30
N PHE A 46 7.41 3.89 -5.40
CA PHE A 46 6.42 4.01 -6.47
C PHE A 46 5.62 5.31 -6.36
N SER A 47 5.15 5.65 -5.16
CA SER A 47 4.45 6.91 -4.88
C SER A 47 5.33 8.14 -5.13
N ALA A 48 6.61 8.09 -4.77
CA ALA A 48 7.55 9.18 -5.07
C ALA A 48 7.74 9.36 -6.60
N HIS A 49 7.76 8.25 -7.35
CA HIS A 49 7.82 8.31 -8.81
C HIS A 49 6.54 8.87 -9.41
N GLU A 50 5.37 8.43 -8.94
CA GLU A 50 4.08 9.00 -9.32
C GLU A 50 4.05 10.53 -9.09
N ALA A 51 4.46 10.98 -7.90
CA ALA A 51 4.55 12.40 -7.57
C ALA A 51 5.45 13.16 -8.56
N SER A 52 6.61 12.58 -8.92
CA SER A 52 7.56 13.20 -9.85
C SER A 52 7.02 13.39 -11.26
N LEU A 53 6.05 12.57 -11.67
CA LEU A 53 5.40 12.68 -12.99
C LEU A 53 4.21 13.66 -12.98
N SER A 54 3.62 13.91 -11.81
CA SER A 54 2.44 14.77 -11.65
C SER A 54 2.75 16.26 -11.49
N THR A 55 4.03 16.66 -11.41
CA THR A 55 4.43 18.08 -11.29
C THR A 55 5.74 18.37 -11.99
N ALA A 56 5.89 19.60 -12.50
CA ALA A 56 7.15 20.11 -13.02
C ALA A 56 8.10 20.59 -11.90
N ASN A 57 7.60 20.82 -10.67
CA ASN A 57 8.38 21.30 -9.53
C ASN A 57 8.10 20.45 -8.27
N LEU A 58 8.67 19.25 -8.25
CA LEU A 58 8.52 18.34 -7.11
C LEU A 58 9.05 18.93 -5.79
N ALA A 59 10.03 19.84 -5.84
CA ALA A 59 10.59 20.44 -4.63
C ALA A 59 9.55 21.25 -3.85
N GLU A 60 8.70 21.99 -4.56
CA GLU A 60 7.61 22.79 -4.00
C GLU A 60 6.43 21.91 -3.55
N GLU A 61 6.08 20.91 -4.36
CA GLU A 61 4.94 20.03 -4.09
C GLU A 61 5.24 18.87 -3.13
N ARG A 62 6.51 18.65 -2.74
CA ARG A 62 6.90 17.46 -1.96
C ARG A 62 6.10 17.31 -0.66
N VAL A 63 5.77 18.42 -0.01
CA VAL A 63 5.07 18.41 1.29
C VAL A 63 3.62 17.99 1.10
N ASN A 64 2.97 18.53 0.07
CA ASN A 64 1.59 18.18 -0.30
C ASN A 64 1.51 16.72 -0.74
N ALA A 65 2.44 16.29 -1.59
CA ALA A 65 2.55 14.90 -2.04
C ALA A 65 2.71 13.96 -0.84
N LEU A 66 3.67 14.23 0.05
CA LEU A 66 3.91 13.42 1.24
C LEU A 66 2.65 13.28 2.08
N ALA A 67 1.99 14.40 2.41
CA ALA A 67 0.77 14.41 3.21
C ALA A 67 -0.33 13.57 2.55
N TRP A 68 -0.54 13.74 1.24
CA TRP A 68 -1.55 13.01 0.48
C TRP A 68 -1.31 11.49 0.52
N PHE A 69 -0.11 11.03 0.14
CA PHE A 69 0.20 9.59 0.12
C PHE A 69 0.12 8.96 1.52
N THR A 70 0.59 9.66 2.56
CA THR A 70 0.51 9.14 3.93
C THR A 70 -0.93 9.03 4.42
N GLU A 71 -1.79 9.98 4.07
CA GLU A 71 -3.21 9.95 4.47
C GLU A 71 -3.96 8.81 3.77
N GLN A 72 -3.70 8.60 2.47
CA GLN A 72 -4.27 7.46 1.73
C GLN A 72 -3.83 6.13 2.37
N TYR A 73 -2.53 5.98 2.65
CA TYR A 73 -2.01 4.77 3.29
C TYR A 73 -2.60 4.54 4.68
N ASN A 74 -2.69 5.59 5.50
CA ASN A 74 -3.24 5.52 6.85
C ASN A 74 -4.71 5.05 6.83
N THR A 75 -5.51 5.63 5.93
CA THR A 75 -6.93 5.26 5.76
C THR A 75 -7.08 3.79 5.38
N MET A 76 -6.29 3.31 4.41
CA MET A 76 -6.33 1.91 3.99
C MET A 76 -5.86 0.96 5.10
N LEU A 77 -4.77 1.30 5.79
CA LEU A 77 -4.24 0.48 6.87
C LEU A 77 -5.24 0.36 8.02
N GLN A 78 -5.87 1.47 8.42
CA GLN A 78 -6.88 1.48 9.47
C GLN A 78 -8.05 0.55 9.12
N LYS A 79 -8.61 0.67 7.90
CA LYS A 79 -9.69 -0.20 7.43
C LYS A 79 -9.34 -1.69 7.51
N ASN A 80 -8.10 -2.05 7.13
CA ASN A 80 -7.64 -3.44 7.20
C ASN A 80 -7.44 -3.91 8.66
N LEU A 81 -6.88 -3.07 9.53
CA LEU A 81 -6.74 -3.39 10.94
C LEU A 81 -8.09 -3.61 11.62
N ASP A 82 -9.08 -2.76 11.34
CA ASP A 82 -10.44 -2.88 11.86
C ASP A 82 -11.09 -4.20 11.43
N GLN A 83 -10.82 -4.68 10.21
CA GLN A 83 -11.26 -6.00 9.75
C GLN A 83 -10.65 -7.14 10.58
N TYR A 84 -9.33 -7.09 10.85
CA TYR A 84 -8.68 -8.09 11.71
C TYR A 84 -9.19 -8.05 13.14
N VAL A 85 -9.44 -6.86 13.70
CA VAL A 85 -10.04 -6.70 15.03
C VAL A 85 -11.43 -7.36 15.07
N ALA A 86 -12.26 -7.11 14.06
CA ALA A 86 -13.59 -7.71 13.97
C ALA A 86 -13.56 -9.24 13.83
N LEU A 87 -12.59 -9.79 13.10
CA LEU A 87 -12.39 -11.24 12.98
C LEU A 87 -12.00 -11.87 14.32
N GLN A 88 -11.02 -11.29 15.01
CA GLN A 88 -10.57 -11.76 16.33
C GLN A 88 -11.69 -11.72 17.37
N GLN A 89 -12.55 -10.69 17.34
CA GLN A 89 -13.70 -10.60 18.25
C GLN A 89 -14.78 -11.65 17.98
N LYS A 90 -14.88 -12.16 16.75
CA LYS A 90 -15.82 -13.25 16.39
C LYS A 90 -15.29 -14.62 16.81
N GLU A 91 -13.99 -14.85 16.70
CA GLU A 91 -13.35 -16.12 17.08
C GLU A 91 -13.29 -16.34 18.59
N ASN A 92 -13.33 -15.26 19.38
CA ASN A 92 -13.32 -15.29 20.85
C ASN A 92 -14.73 -15.36 21.49
N LYS A 93 -15.79 -15.60 20.70
CA LYS A 93 -17.18 -15.78 21.15
C LYS A 93 -17.62 -17.22 20.92
#